data_AF-A0A2J7TD80-F1
#
_entry.id   AF-A0A2J7TD80-F1
#
_cell.length_a   1.000
_cell.length_b   1.000
_cell.length_c   1.000
_cell.angle_alpha   90.00
_cell.angle_beta   90.00
_cell.angle_gamma   90.00
#
_symmetry.space_group_name_H-M   'P 1'
#
loop_
_entity.id
_entity.type
_entity.pdbx_description
1 polymer ?
#
loop_
_entity_poly.entity_id
_entity_poly.type
_entity_poly.pdbx_seq_one_letter_code
_entity_poly.pdbx_strand_id
1 'polypeptide(L)'
;MTAELTTDLVLGSLGVKAGRSAISWLRENGSLCRAGEAIGFCSLALDPSALRSFGGKGFAGEDVVQAVFAAPFSGHLDLRSSEAGGLLDQRVFEPWRPDDIACRIEGDPGDAPLAAGAPRETRSAPLRLLLLAGRRIGWPLDAGAALLPGLYSRARAWWGDKIGDAPTLLSFGLCDATGFVRGQRSAFIELFESSAFPAHIVHVSEKPLTPCATILLEQLGRTPEQARQIGLDLSRSLFDGRAAPQPADLIFAGALLQQLGDSPLRDRHAVFDRNGIVMTRPAVRILMSASAEPRSILRHKQLGYHIDILPENARAAGPAIRGWLRSAFEPVRRALSDMLDDYARLADAVAAATGARLLIVNRMSTSGREDIISYAPFDAPLGQTLAYVAGKELNLMLHDLAATRDVGILDVDAIAAEIGGARHLSDGIHQSEEMQELLRREVLHVLAA
;
A
#
# COMPACT_ATOMS: atom_id res chain seq x y z
N MET A 1 -31.71 -30.02 -21.88
CA MET A 1 -30.30 -30.24 -21.50
C MET A 1 -29.44 -29.38 -22.38
N THR A 2 -29.17 -28.15 -21.96
CA THR A 2 -28.08 -27.33 -22.48
C THR A 2 -26.78 -28.00 -22.02
N ALA A 3 -25.90 -28.36 -22.96
CA ALA A 3 -24.60 -28.92 -22.60
C ALA A 3 -23.75 -27.82 -21.95
N GLU A 4 -23.36 -28.02 -20.69
CA GLU A 4 -22.41 -27.14 -20.00
C GLU A 4 -21.08 -27.19 -20.75
N LEU A 5 -20.51 -26.01 -21.04
CA LEU A 5 -19.23 -25.90 -21.73
C LEU A 5 -18.12 -25.84 -20.70
N THR A 6 -17.31 -26.90 -20.63
CA THR A 6 -16.08 -26.92 -19.84
C THR A 6 -14.95 -26.21 -20.61
N THR A 7 -14.28 -25.28 -19.95
CA THR A 7 -13.12 -24.54 -20.49
C THR A 7 -11.91 -24.74 -19.59
N ASP A 8 -10.77 -25.13 -20.17
CA ASP A 8 -9.48 -25.19 -19.47
C ASP A 8 -8.96 -23.76 -19.26
N LEU A 9 -8.63 -23.42 -18.01
CA LEU A 9 -8.00 -22.16 -17.64
C LEU A 9 -6.49 -22.37 -17.56
N VAL A 10 -5.76 -21.76 -18.49
CA VAL A 10 -4.29 -21.85 -18.57
C VAL A 10 -3.62 -20.66 -17.89
N LEU A 11 -2.38 -20.83 -17.43
CA LEU A 11 -1.64 -19.79 -16.69
C LEU A 11 -1.45 -18.49 -17.49
N GLY A 12 -1.24 -18.60 -18.81
CA GLY A 12 -0.96 -17.46 -19.68
C GLY A 12 0.47 -16.91 -19.55
N SER A 13 0.83 -15.97 -20.43
CA SER A 13 2.17 -15.35 -20.44
C SER A 13 2.36 -14.39 -19.26
N LEU A 14 3.56 -14.39 -18.65
CA LEU A 14 4.02 -13.34 -17.73
C LEU A 14 4.86 -12.26 -18.44
N GLY A 15 5.23 -12.46 -19.71
CA GLY A 15 6.22 -11.62 -20.42
C GLY A 15 7.65 -11.70 -19.88
N VAL A 16 7.87 -12.43 -18.78
CA VAL A 16 9.17 -12.66 -18.16
C VAL A 16 9.37 -14.13 -17.85
N LYS A 17 10.63 -14.56 -17.80
CA LYS A 17 10.98 -15.91 -17.37
C LYS A 17 10.90 -16.00 -15.83
N ALA A 18 10.10 -16.93 -15.35
CA ALA A 18 9.89 -17.16 -13.93
C ALA A 18 9.75 -18.65 -13.61
N GLY A 19 10.02 -19.02 -12.37
CA GLY A 19 9.46 -20.23 -11.75
C GLY A 19 8.31 -19.87 -10.82
N ARG A 20 7.43 -20.82 -10.53
CA ARG A 20 6.35 -20.69 -9.54
C ARG A 20 6.39 -21.80 -8.49
N SER A 21 5.90 -21.49 -7.29
CA SER A 21 5.54 -22.52 -6.31
C SER A 21 4.21 -23.21 -6.69
N ALA A 22 3.76 -24.16 -5.87
CA ALA A 22 2.42 -24.73 -5.97
C ALA A 22 1.33 -23.64 -5.87
N ILE A 23 0.18 -23.92 -6.49
CA ILE A 23 -0.99 -23.03 -6.45
C ILE A 23 -1.74 -23.24 -5.13
N SER A 24 -1.91 -22.15 -4.38
CA SER A 24 -2.84 -22.08 -3.25
C SER A 24 -4.19 -21.58 -3.74
N TRP A 25 -5.24 -22.40 -3.62
CA TRP A 25 -6.59 -22.01 -3.98
C TRP A 25 -7.24 -21.12 -2.90
N LEU A 26 -7.91 -20.06 -3.34
CA LEU A 26 -8.70 -19.15 -2.49
C LEU A 26 -10.20 -19.54 -2.47
N ARG A 27 -10.57 -20.52 -3.29
CA ARG A 27 -11.93 -21.00 -3.50
C ARG A 27 -11.97 -22.51 -3.38
N GLU A 28 -13.13 -23.03 -3.03
CA GLU A 28 -13.36 -24.46 -2.96
C GLU A 28 -13.69 -25.04 -4.34
N ASN A 29 -13.38 -26.32 -4.54
CA ASN A 29 -13.78 -27.04 -5.74
C ASN A 29 -15.31 -27.06 -5.88
N GLY A 30 -15.83 -26.86 -7.08
CA GLY A 30 -17.25 -26.75 -7.37
C GLY A 30 -17.89 -25.41 -6.99
N SER A 31 -17.14 -24.46 -6.44
CA SER A 31 -17.69 -23.14 -6.08
C SER A 31 -17.99 -22.30 -7.32
N LEU A 32 -19.07 -21.53 -7.24
CA LEU A 32 -19.39 -20.51 -8.24
C LEU A 32 -18.38 -19.35 -8.14
N CYS A 33 -17.86 -18.94 -9.28
CA CYS A 33 -16.92 -17.84 -9.43
C CYS A 33 -17.46 -16.83 -10.44
N ARG A 34 -17.27 -15.54 -10.17
CA ARG A 34 -17.61 -14.47 -11.11
C ARG A 34 -16.41 -14.12 -12.00
N ALA A 35 -16.70 -13.58 -13.19
CA ALA A 35 -15.68 -12.95 -14.01
C ALA A 35 -14.88 -11.90 -13.20
N GLY A 36 -13.56 -11.98 -13.24
CA GLY A 36 -12.62 -11.11 -12.54
C GLY A 36 -12.33 -11.49 -11.08
N GLU A 37 -13.06 -12.46 -10.50
CA GLU A 37 -12.88 -12.87 -9.12
C GLU A 37 -11.63 -13.75 -8.94
N ALA A 38 -10.89 -13.51 -7.85
CA ALA A 38 -9.68 -14.24 -7.55
C ALA A 38 -9.96 -15.68 -7.10
N ILE A 39 -9.28 -16.64 -7.72
CA ILE A 39 -9.50 -18.08 -7.48
C ILE A 39 -8.33 -18.77 -6.80
N GLY A 40 -7.11 -18.26 -6.94
CA GLY A 40 -5.92 -18.84 -6.35
C GLY A 40 -4.69 -17.97 -6.55
N PHE A 41 -3.53 -18.39 -6.04
CA PHE A 41 -2.26 -17.68 -6.23
C PHE A 41 -1.05 -18.59 -6.08
N CYS A 42 0.12 -18.09 -6.49
CA CYS A 42 1.41 -18.71 -6.24
C CYS A 42 2.51 -17.66 -6.01
N SER A 43 3.63 -18.08 -5.42
CA SER A 43 4.84 -17.26 -5.34
C SER A 43 5.66 -17.41 -6.62
N LEU A 44 6.33 -16.35 -7.04
CA LEU A 44 7.18 -16.33 -8.23
C LEU A 44 8.65 -16.17 -7.85
N ALA A 45 9.51 -16.95 -8.51
CA ALA A 45 10.94 -16.73 -8.57
C ALA A 45 11.30 -16.18 -9.96
N LEU A 46 11.57 -14.88 -10.05
CA LEU A 46 11.90 -14.21 -11.32
C LEU A 46 13.37 -14.46 -11.69
N ASP A 47 13.64 -14.68 -12.98
CA ASP A 47 15.02 -14.81 -13.47
C ASP A 47 15.77 -13.48 -13.26
N PRO A 48 16.87 -13.45 -12.48
CA PRO A 48 17.60 -12.21 -12.19
C PRO A 48 18.17 -11.53 -13.44
N SER A 49 18.36 -12.26 -14.55
CA SER A 49 18.84 -11.69 -15.81
C SER A 49 17.77 -10.81 -16.47
N ALA A 50 16.48 -11.15 -16.33
CA ALA A 50 15.36 -10.34 -16.83
C ALA A 50 15.30 -8.97 -16.15
N LEU A 51 15.71 -8.88 -14.89
CA LEU A 51 15.66 -7.67 -14.07
C LEU A 51 16.85 -6.71 -14.27
N ARG A 52 17.96 -7.19 -14.85
CA ARG A 52 19.19 -6.38 -15.05
C ARG A 52 19.14 -5.49 -16.29
N SER A 53 18.34 -5.83 -17.29
CA SER A 53 18.31 -5.15 -18.60
C SER A 53 17.75 -3.72 -18.57
N PHE A 54 17.14 -3.27 -17.46
CA PHE A 54 16.43 -1.99 -17.37
C PHE A 54 17.06 -0.94 -16.44
N GLY A 55 18.37 -1.06 -16.16
CA GLY A 55 19.12 0.03 -15.53
C GLY A 55 18.78 0.27 -14.05
N GLY A 56 19.24 -0.64 -13.18
CA GLY A 56 19.33 -0.41 -11.73
C GLY A 56 18.21 -1.05 -10.92
N LYS A 57 18.51 -2.21 -10.31
CA LYS A 57 17.63 -2.97 -9.38
C LYS A 57 16.18 -3.09 -9.87
N GLY A 58 15.94 -3.83 -10.95
CA GLY A 58 14.58 -4.27 -11.30
C GLY A 58 13.96 -4.96 -10.08
N PHE A 59 12.77 -4.50 -9.66
CA PHE A 59 12.26 -4.63 -8.29
C PHE A 59 13.19 -3.94 -7.28
N ALA A 60 12.82 -2.74 -6.83
CA ALA A 60 13.62 -1.84 -6.01
C ALA A 60 13.70 -2.31 -4.53
N GLY A 61 14.17 -3.55 -4.34
CA GLY A 61 14.26 -4.25 -3.07
C GLY A 61 13.05 -5.09 -2.71
N GLU A 62 12.03 -5.23 -3.58
CA GLU A 62 10.99 -6.23 -3.34
C GLU A 62 11.58 -7.64 -3.45
N ASP A 63 11.39 -8.42 -2.38
CA ASP A 63 11.90 -9.78 -2.20
C ASP A 63 10.80 -10.83 -2.33
N VAL A 64 9.54 -10.41 -2.24
CA VAL A 64 8.37 -11.25 -2.45
C VAL A 64 7.66 -10.83 -3.72
N VAL A 65 7.42 -11.79 -4.62
CA VAL A 65 6.59 -11.62 -5.82
C VAL A 65 5.56 -12.74 -5.87
N GLN A 66 4.29 -12.42 -6.10
CA GLN A 66 3.20 -13.38 -6.20
C GLN A 66 2.32 -13.08 -7.42
N ALA A 67 1.75 -14.14 -8.01
CA ALA A 67 0.71 -14.04 -9.03
C ALA A 67 -0.60 -14.59 -8.47
N VAL A 68 -1.64 -13.74 -8.48
CA VAL A 68 -3.02 -14.09 -8.18
C VAL A 68 -3.74 -14.37 -9.49
N PHE A 69 -4.43 -15.49 -9.53
CA PHE A 69 -5.23 -15.96 -10.64
C PHE A 69 -6.66 -15.48 -10.47
N ALA A 70 -7.20 -14.80 -11.50
CA ALA A 70 -8.59 -14.39 -11.55
C ALA A 70 -9.29 -15.01 -12.76
N ALA A 71 -10.54 -15.44 -12.55
CA ALA A 71 -11.32 -16.09 -13.59
C ALA A 71 -11.66 -15.08 -14.71
N PRO A 72 -11.44 -15.41 -16.00
CA PRO A 72 -11.76 -14.50 -17.09
C PRO A 72 -13.26 -14.35 -17.36
N PHE A 73 -14.08 -15.30 -16.90
CA PHE A 73 -15.54 -15.32 -17.02
C PHE A 73 -16.16 -16.11 -15.86
N SER A 74 -17.49 -16.05 -15.72
CA SER A 74 -18.22 -16.68 -14.62
C SER A 74 -18.48 -18.18 -14.85
N GLY A 75 -18.57 -18.96 -13.77
CA GLY A 75 -18.87 -20.40 -13.83
C GLY A 75 -18.48 -21.16 -12.56
N HIS A 76 -18.67 -22.47 -12.56
CA HIS A 76 -18.28 -23.38 -11.47
C HIS A 76 -16.86 -23.88 -11.68
N LEU A 77 -16.03 -23.81 -10.64
CA LEU A 77 -14.62 -24.18 -10.73
C LEU A 77 -14.42 -25.69 -10.56
N ASP A 78 -13.64 -26.31 -11.44
CA ASP A 78 -13.05 -27.64 -11.25
C ASP A 78 -11.55 -27.46 -10.96
N LEU A 79 -11.21 -27.54 -9.67
CA LEU A 79 -9.89 -27.31 -9.10
C LEU A 79 -9.19 -28.63 -8.83
N ARG A 80 -7.94 -28.75 -9.27
CA ARG A 80 -7.08 -29.88 -8.89
C ARG A 80 -6.64 -29.73 -7.43
N SER A 81 -6.49 -30.85 -6.72
CA SER A 81 -6.00 -30.89 -5.34
C SER A 81 -4.69 -30.10 -5.19
N SER A 82 -4.65 -29.14 -4.28
CA SER A 82 -3.49 -28.27 -4.04
C SER A 82 -2.57 -28.82 -2.96
N GLU A 83 -1.25 -28.64 -3.14
CA GLU A 83 -0.28 -28.63 -2.06
C GLU A 83 -0.26 -27.24 -1.36
N ALA A 84 0.41 -27.13 -0.22
CA ALA A 84 0.54 -25.86 0.50
C ALA A 84 1.46 -24.90 -0.27
N GLY A 85 0.89 -24.11 -1.19
CA GLY A 85 1.60 -23.05 -1.93
C GLY A 85 2.00 -21.84 -1.07
N GLY A 86 2.36 -20.73 -1.74
CA GLY A 86 2.77 -19.49 -1.09
C GLY A 86 4.27 -19.47 -0.70
N LEU A 87 4.61 -18.87 0.44
CA LEU A 87 6.01 -18.71 0.90
C LEU A 87 6.55 -19.93 1.67
N LEU A 88 5.69 -20.91 1.99
CA LEU A 88 6.11 -22.14 2.64
C LEU A 88 6.76 -23.13 1.64
N ASP A 89 6.45 -22.98 0.37
CA ASP A 89 6.94 -23.81 -0.74
C ASP A 89 8.10 -23.14 -1.51
N GLN A 90 9.00 -22.45 -0.80
CA GLN A 90 10.15 -21.75 -1.40
C GLN A 90 11.25 -22.68 -1.93
N ARG A 91 11.13 -24.00 -1.75
CA ARG A 91 12.23 -24.96 -1.99
C ARG A 91 12.20 -25.61 -3.37
N VAL A 92 11.07 -25.58 -4.08
CA VAL A 92 10.95 -26.14 -5.43
C VAL A 92 10.10 -25.22 -6.29
N PHE A 93 10.75 -24.46 -7.18
CA PHE A 93 10.05 -23.66 -8.18
C PHE A 93 9.97 -24.44 -9.49
N GLU A 94 8.74 -24.73 -9.94
CA GLU A 94 8.48 -25.27 -11.27
C GLU A 94 8.62 -24.16 -12.31
N PRO A 95 9.20 -24.41 -13.51
CA PRO A 95 9.23 -23.42 -14.58
C PRO A 95 7.81 -22.95 -14.94
N TRP A 96 7.60 -21.63 -15.05
CA TRP A 96 6.33 -21.11 -15.53
C TRP A 96 6.14 -21.46 -17.01
N ARG A 97 5.05 -22.15 -17.32
CA ARG A 97 4.66 -22.48 -18.70
C ARG A 97 3.29 -21.87 -18.99
N PRO A 98 3.17 -20.97 -19.97
CA PRO A 98 1.90 -20.29 -20.27
C PRO A 98 0.73 -21.24 -20.57
N ASP A 99 1.03 -22.41 -21.15
CA ASP A 99 0.03 -23.37 -21.60
C ASP A 99 -0.33 -24.42 -20.53
N ASP A 100 0.27 -24.36 -19.34
CA ASP A 100 -0.10 -25.24 -18.24
C ASP A 100 -1.55 -24.94 -17.81
N ILE A 101 -2.37 -25.99 -17.76
CA ILE A 101 -3.75 -25.91 -17.27
C ILE A 101 -3.70 -25.80 -15.75
N ALA A 102 -4.16 -24.67 -15.22
CA ALA A 102 -4.25 -24.41 -13.79
C ALA A 102 -5.51 -25.06 -13.19
N CYS A 103 -6.66 -24.84 -13.83
CA CYS A 103 -7.95 -25.40 -13.43
C CYS A 103 -8.93 -25.40 -14.62
N ARG A 104 -10.16 -25.84 -14.38
CA ARG A 104 -11.27 -25.79 -15.34
C ARG A 104 -12.41 -24.97 -14.79
N ILE A 105 -13.24 -24.48 -15.70
CA ILE A 105 -14.46 -23.77 -15.35
C ILE A 105 -15.62 -24.24 -16.24
N GLU A 106 -16.76 -24.50 -15.60
CA GLU A 106 -18.01 -24.91 -16.23
C GLU A 106 -18.97 -23.73 -16.20
N GLY A 107 -19.26 -23.15 -17.36
CA GLY A 107 -20.05 -21.92 -17.48
C GLY A 107 -21.12 -22.00 -18.56
N ASP A 108 -22.05 -21.04 -18.52
CA ASP A 108 -23.07 -20.91 -19.55
C ASP A 108 -22.44 -20.42 -20.87
N PRO A 109 -22.87 -20.93 -22.05
CA PRO A 109 -22.23 -20.64 -23.34
C PRO A 109 -22.17 -19.16 -23.76
N GLY A 110 -22.93 -18.28 -23.10
CA GLY A 110 -23.10 -16.87 -23.46
C GLY A 110 -22.03 -15.91 -22.92
N ASP A 111 -21.26 -16.31 -21.90
CA ASP A 111 -20.36 -15.40 -21.17
C ASP A 111 -18.88 -15.48 -21.59
N ALA A 112 -18.52 -16.43 -22.46
CA ALA A 112 -17.15 -16.54 -22.97
C ALA A 112 -16.95 -15.66 -24.23
N PRO A 113 -15.85 -14.88 -24.34
CA PRO A 113 -15.55 -14.14 -25.56
C PRO A 113 -15.39 -15.13 -26.73
N LEU A 114 -16.35 -15.09 -27.65
CA LEU A 114 -16.39 -15.95 -28.83
C LEU A 114 -15.26 -15.57 -29.79
N ALA A 115 -14.18 -16.34 -29.79
CA ALA A 115 -13.36 -16.45 -30.99
C ALA A 115 -14.19 -17.20 -32.04
N ALA A 116 -14.65 -16.48 -33.06
CA ALA A 116 -15.47 -17.05 -34.12
C ALA A 116 -14.73 -18.22 -34.80
N GLY A 117 -15.31 -19.43 -34.74
CA GLY A 117 -14.83 -20.62 -35.46
C GLY A 117 -14.10 -21.69 -34.67
N ALA A 118 -13.95 -21.59 -33.35
CA ALA A 118 -13.29 -22.63 -32.56
C ALA A 118 -14.17 -23.90 -32.40
N PRO A 119 -13.62 -25.13 -32.56
CA PRO A 119 -14.32 -26.39 -32.30
C PRO A 119 -14.96 -26.45 -30.91
N ARG A 120 -16.05 -27.23 -30.77
CA ARG A 120 -16.83 -27.39 -29.52
C ARG A 120 -16.17 -28.27 -28.45
N GLU A 121 -15.03 -28.88 -28.76
CA GLU A 121 -14.30 -29.80 -27.86
C GLU A 121 -13.20 -29.00 -27.15
N THR A 122 -13.35 -28.85 -25.83
CA THR A 122 -12.41 -28.23 -24.86
C THR A 122 -11.74 -26.93 -25.31
N ARG A 123 -12.33 -25.80 -24.90
CA ARG A 123 -11.73 -24.48 -25.10
C ARG A 123 -10.65 -24.22 -24.05
N SER A 124 -9.62 -23.44 -24.39
CA SER A 124 -8.64 -22.95 -23.43
C SER A 124 -8.69 -21.43 -23.34
N ALA A 125 -8.69 -20.87 -22.14
CA ALA A 125 -8.64 -19.42 -21.92
C ALA A 125 -7.54 -19.06 -20.91
N PRO A 126 -6.74 -18.01 -21.15
CA PRO A 126 -5.72 -17.60 -20.19
C PRO A 126 -6.35 -16.92 -18.97
N LEU A 127 -5.85 -17.27 -17.78
CA LEU A 127 -6.18 -16.60 -16.54
C LEU A 127 -5.81 -15.12 -16.58
N ARG A 128 -6.60 -14.29 -15.88
CA ARG A 128 -6.19 -12.92 -15.57
C ARG A 128 -5.22 -12.98 -14.39
N LEU A 129 -4.12 -12.24 -14.49
CA LEU A 129 -3.05 -12.28 -13.51
C LEU A 129 -2.97 -10.95 -12.79
N LEU A 130 -3.28 -10.92 -11.50
CA LEU A 130 -2.96 -9.81 -10.62
C LEU A 130 -1.60 -10.09 -9.98
N LEU A 131 -0.65 -9.21 -10.22
CA LEU A 131 0.72 -9.35 -9.75
C LEU A 131 0.92 -8.53 -8.49
N LEU A 132 1.53 -9.14 -7.50
CA LEU A 132 1.82 -8.53 -6.20
C LEU A 132 3.32 -8.55 -5.96
N ALA A 133 3.86 -7.47 -5.39
CA ALA A 133 5.26 -7.42 -4.96
C ALA A 133 5.39 -6.74 -3.60
N GLY A 134 6.32 -7.21 -2.77
CA GLY A 134 6.52 -6.68 -1.44
C GLY A 134 8.00 -6.59 -1.07
N ARG A 135 8.38 -5.51 -0.40
CA ARG A 135 9.68 -5.31 0.26
C ARG A 135 9.50 -5.44 1.78
N ARG A 136 9.94 -6.55 2.36
CA ARG A 136 9.74 -6.85 3.79
C ARG A 136 10.44 -5.87 4.74
N ILE A 137 9.89 -5.71 5.94
CA ILE A 137 10.56 -5.08 7.09
C ILE A 137 11.08 -6.19 8.00
N GLY A 138 12.35 -6.56 7.85
CA GLY A 138 12.98 -7.63 8.63
C GLY A 138 12.58 -9.06 8.22
N TRP A 139 13.30 -10.05 8.75
CA TRP A 139 13.14 -11.49 8.46
C TRP A 139 13.31 -12.28 9.78
N PRO A 140 12.55 -13.36 10.10
CA PRO A 140 11.47 -14.06 9.37
C PRO A 140 10.12 -14.06 10.13
N LEU A 141 9.82 -13.04 10.94
CA LEU A 141 8.54 -13.01 11.65
C LEU A 141 7.43 -12.83 10.58
N ASP A 142 6.53 -13.81 10.45
CA ASP A 142 5.41 -13.86 9.49
C ASP A 142 5.74 -14.36 8.06
N ALA A 143 6.38 -15.53 7.95
CA ALA A 143 6.28 -16.35 6.74
C ALA A 143 5.00 -17.22 6.80
N GLY A 144 3.98 -16.84 6.03
CA GLY A 144 2.72 -17.57 5.94
C GLY A 144 2.44 -18.08 4.52
N ALA A 145 1.43 -18.94 4.38
CA ALA A 145 0.96 -19.37 3.08
C ALA A 145 0.10 -18.31 2.36
N ALA A 146 -0.28 -17.22 3.01
CA ALA A 146 -1.23 -16.23 2.49
C ALA A 146 -0.64 -15.26 1.43
N LEU A 147 -1.49 -14.35 0.93
CA LEU A 147 -1.10 -13.27 0.02
C LEU A 147 -0.34 -12.17 0.77
N LEU A 148 0.89 -11.88 0.34
CA LEU A 148 1.81 -10.93 0.94
C LEU A 148 1.71 -10.92 2.48
N PRO A 149 2.02 -12.04 3.17
CA PRO A 149 1.87 -12.15 4.62
C PRO A 149 3.01 -11.40 5.30
N GLY A 150 2.73 -10.81 6.47
CA GLY A 150 3.70 -10.07 7.27
C GLY A 150 3.78 -8.58 6.93
N LEU A 151 4.85 -7.94 7.43
CA LEU A 151 5.04 -6.49 7.35
C LEU A 151 5.95 -6.11 6.17
N TYR A 152 5.51 -5.09 5.42
CA TYR A 152 6.20 -4.59 4.24
C TYR A 152 6.41 -3.09 4.35
N SER A 153 7.62 -2.64 4.01
CA SER A 153 7.93 -1.20 3.90
C SER A 153 7.36 -0.63 2.62
N ARG A 154 7.20 -1.48 1.60
CA ARG A 154 6.50 -1.18 0.36
C ARG A 154 5.81 -2.43 -0.15
N ALA A 155 4.56 -2.32 -0.54
CA ALA A 155 3.81 -3.35 -1.25
C ALA A 155 3.21 -2.75 -2.53
N ARG A 156 3.17 -3.53 -3.59
CA ARG A 156 2.68 -3.11 -4.90
C ARG A 156 1.74 -4.15 -5.49
N ALA A 157 0.79 -3.68 -6.28
CA ALA A 157 -0.14 -4.54 -7.00
C ALA A 157 -0.49 -3.93 -8.37
N TRP A 158 -0.61 -4.78 -9.39
CA TRP A 158 -1.03 -4.38 -10.73
C TRP A 158 -1.54 -5.56 -11.57
N TRP A 159 -2.42 -5.28 -12.54
CA TRP A 159 -2.84 -6.29 -13.51
C TRP A 159 -1.74 -6.56 -14.56
N GLY A 160 -1.44 -7.83 -14.79
CA GLY A 160 -0.47 -8.30 -15.78
C GLY A 160 -0.99 -8.40 -17.21
N ASP A 161 -2.25 -8.01 -17.47
CA ASP A 161 -2.84 -7.96 -18.81
C ASP A 161 -2.55 -6.65 -19.56
N LYS A 162 -2.47 -5.50 -18.86
CA LYS A 162 -2.14 -4.19 -19.45
C LYS A 162 -1.63 -3.18 -18.41
N ILE A 163 -0.33 -2.88 -18.40
CA ILE A 163 0.24 -1.93 -17.42
C ILE A 163 0.83 -0.63 -18.00
N GLY A 164 1.18 -0.61 -19.29
CA GLY A 164 2.02 0.43 -19.88
C GLY A 164 1.58 1.89 -19.65
N ASP A 165 0.26 2.15 -19.61
CA ASP A 165 -0.32 3.48 -19.37
C ASP A 165 -1.23 3.55 -18.14
N ALA A 166 -1.17 2.54 -17.25
CA ALA A 166 -2.03 2.51 -16.08
C ALA A 166 -1.67 3.65 -15.10
N PRO A 167 -2.66 4.38 -14.54
CA PRO A 167 -2.39 5.35 -13.50
C PRO A 167 -1.80 4.65 -12.27
N THR A 168 -0.78 5.29 -11.68
CA THR A 168 -0.16 4.83 -10.45
C THR A 168 -0.67 5.65 -9.26
N LEU A 169 -1.22 4.96 -8.25
CA LEU A 169 -1.52 5.51 -6.93
C LEU A 169 -0.38 5.17 -5.98
N LEU A 170 0.24 6.19 -5.38
CA LEU A 170 1.18 6.02 -4.27
C LEU A 170 0.45 6.37 -2.96
N SER A 171 0.27 5.38 -2.09
CA SER A 171 -0.33 5.53 -0.78
C SER A 171 0.74 5.48 0.30
N PHE A 172 0.70 6.46 1.20
CA PHE A 172 1.41 6.44 2.46
C PHE A 172 0.45 5.94 3.53
N GLY A 173 0.71 4.73 4.01
CA GLY A 173 -0.19 4.00 4.90
C GLY A 173 0.00 4.42 6.34
N LEU A 174 -1.05 4.95 6.96
CA LEU A 174 -1.37 4.68 8.35
C LEU A 174 -2.36 3.50 8.43
N CYS A 175 -2.70 3.07 9.65
CA CYS A 175 -3.69 2.00 9.84
C CYS A 175 -5.06 2.31 9.20
N ASP A 176 -5.44 3.59 9.09
CA ASP A 176 -6.69 4.03 8.46
C ASP A 176 -6.68 3.87 6.93
N ALA A 177 -5.56 4.14 6.25
CA ALA A 177 -5.42 3.98 4.80
C ALA A 177 -5.09 2.54 4.38
N THR A 178 -4.43 1.79 5.27
CA THR A 178 -4.01 0.41 4.98
C THR A 178 -5.20 -0.48 4.67
N GLY A 179 -6.30 -0.36 5.44
CA GLY A 179 -7.47 -1.22 5.28
C GLY A 179 -8.13 -1.12 3.90
N PHE A 180 -8.42 0.09 3.42
CA PHE A 180 -9.07 0.25 2.11
C PHE A 180 -8.09 0.18 0.93
N VAL A 181 -6.80 0.49 1.08
CA VAL A 181 -5.84 0.36 -0.02
C VAL A 181 -5.32 -1.07 -0.18
N ARG A 182 -4.89 -1.70 0.93
CA ARG A 182 -4.36 -3.07 0.90
C ARG A 182 -5.43 -4.14 1.09
N GLY A 183 -6.63 -3.82 1.54
CA GLY A 183 -7.64 -4.81 1.89
C GLY A 183 -7.40 -5.44 3.27
N GLN A 184 -8.47 -5.93 3.90
CA GLN A 184 -8.40 -6.61 5.20
C GLN A 184 -8.21 -8.11 5.05
N ARG A 185 -8.94 -8.72 4.12
CA ARG A 185 -9.06 -10.16 3.98
C ARG A 185 -8.02 -10.70 3.02
N SER A 186 -7.72 -9.94 1.97
CA SER A 186 -6.77 -10.35 0.95
C SER A 186 -6.08 -9.17 0.31
N ALA A 187 -4.75 -9.18 0.36
CA ALA A 187 -3.89 -8.11 -0.11
C ALA A 187 -4.24 -7.66 -1.54
N PHE A 188 -4.76 -6.45 -1.68
CA PHE A 188 -5.16 -5.75 -2.90
C PHE A 188 -6.31 -6.37 -3.71
N ILE A 189 -6.70 -7.63 -3.48
CA ILE A 189 -7.79 -8.29 -4.23
C ILE A 189 -9.06 -7.46 -4.15
N GLU A 190 -9.46 -7.09 -2.94
CA GLU A 190 -10.62 -6.25 -2.64
C GLU A 190 -10.66 -4.92 -3.42
N LEU A 191 -9.51 -4.31 -3.71
CA LEU A 191 -9.42 -3.09 -4.50
C LEU A 191 -9.50 -3.38 -6.00
N PHE A 192 -8.82 -4.43 -6.46
CA PHE A 192 -8.72 -4.75 -7.89
C PHE A 192 -9.95 -5.45 -8.45
N GLU A 193 -10.69 -6.19 -7.64
CA GLU A 193 -12.01 -6.73 -8.00
C GLU A 193 -13.04 -5.60 -8.18
N SER A 194 -12.89 -4.49 -7.47
CA SER A 194 -13.71 -3.29 -7.63
C SER A 194 -13.23 -2.35 -8.73
N SER A 195 -12.04 -2.58 -9.32
CA SER A 195 -11.48 -1.71 -10.36
C SER A 195 -11.92 -2.13 -11.77
N ALA A 196 -12.62 -1.24 -12.47
CA ALA A 196 -13.01 -1.44 -13.86
C ALA A 196 -11.89 -1.11 -14.88
N PHE A 197 -10.75 -0.59 -14.42
CA PHE A 197 -9.64 -0.15 -15.26
C PHE A 197 -8.29 -0.69 -14.77
N PRO A 198 -7.27 -0.76 -15.63
CA PRO A 198 -5.93 -1.12 -15.19
C PRO A 198 -5.35 -0.07 -14.25
N ALA A 199 -4.84 -0.48 -13.10
CA ALA A 199 -4.22 0.40 -12.12
C ALA A 199 -2.91 -0.20 -11.61
N HIS A 200 -2.01 0.66 -11.16
CA HIS A 200 -0.83 0.28 -10.39
C HIS A 200 -0.92 0.93 -9.02
N ILE A 201 -0.89 0.11 -7.97
CA ILE A 201 -1.02 0.59 -6.60
C ILE A 201 0.29 0.34 -5.88
N VAL A 202 0.81 1.37 -5.24
CA VAL A 202 2.01 1.32 -4.41
C VAL A 202 1.62 1.79 -3.03
N HIS A 203 1.85 0.96 -2.01
CA HIS A 203 1.58 1.29 -0.63
C HIS A 203 2.88 1.25 0.17
N VAL A 204 3.23 2.36 0.82
CA VAL A 204 4.41 2.51 1.67
C VAL A 204 3.96 2.60 3.13
N SER A 205 4.48 1.74 3.99
CA SER A 205 4.13 1.74 5.42
C SER A 205 4.82 2.89 6.17
N GLU A 206 4.13 3.39 7.19
CA GLU A 206 4.56 4.33 8.23
C GLU A 206 5.67 3.86 9.17
N LYS A 207 6.26 2.68 8.94
CA LYS A 207 7.20 2.08 9.91
C LYS A 207 8.65 2.17 9.44
N PRO A 208 9.57 2.73 10.26
CA PRO A 208 9.34 3.34 11.58
C PRO A 208 8.85 4.80 11.57
N LEU A 209 8.88 5.48 10.42
CA LEU A 209 8.63 6.92 10.29
C LEU A 209 7.20 7.23 9.78
N THR A 210 6.44 8.01 10.56
CA THR A 210 5.11 8.48 10.17
C THR A 210 5.20 9.46 8.98
N PRO A 211 4.43 9.28 7.90
CA PRO A 211 4.55 10.07 6.68
C PRO A 211 3.67 11.34 6.72
N CYS A 212 4.05 12.34 7.52
CA CYS A 212 3.37 13.65 7.53
C CYS A 212 3.92 14.60 6.46
N ALA A 213 3.19 15.69 6.19
CA ALA A 213 3.52 16.63 5.11
C ALA A 213 4.96 17.16 5.17
N THR A 214 5.41 17.57 6.36
CA THR A 214 6.79 18.07 6.58
C THR A 214 7.84 17.02 6.25
N ILE A 215 7.64 15.79 6.70
CA ILE A 215 8.60 14.70 6.52
C ILE A 215 8.72 14.33 5.04
N LEU A 216 7.59 14.23 4.34
CA LEU A 216 7.57 13.93 2.92
C LEU A 216 8.21 15.07 2.09
N LEU A 217 7.95 16.32 2.47
CA LEU A 217 8.56 17.50 1.85
C LEU A 217 10.08 17.49 2.05
N GLU A 218 10.56 17.21 3.26
CA GLU A 218 11.98 17.08 3.54
C GLU A 218 12.60 15.92 2.76
N GLN A 219 11.96 14.75 2.71
CA GLN A 219 12.42 13.62 1.89
C GLN A 219 12.57 14.01 0.42
N LEU A 220 11.59 14.72 -0.14
CA LEU A 220 11.61 15.16 -1.54
C LEU A 220 12.78 16.13 -1.83
N GLY A 221 13.10 16.99 -0.86
CA GLY A 221 14.17 17.98 -0.94
C GLY A 221 15.55 17.49 -0.48
N ARG A 222 15.63 16.32 0.16
CA ARG A 222 16.85 15.84 0.80
C ARG A 222 17.91 15.48 -0.23
N THR A 223 19.10 16.04 -0.06
CA THR A 223 20.27 15.73 -0.88
C THR A 223 21.00 14.48 -0.39
N PRO A 224 21.79 13.79 -1.25
CA PRO A 224 22.61 12.66 -0.83
C PRO A 224 23.59 13.01 0.32
N GLU A 225 24.11 14.23 0.33
CA GLU A 225 25.01 14.68 1.39
C GLU A 225 24.27 14.84 2.73
N GLN A 226 23.07 15.42 2.73
CA GLN A 226 22.24 15.48 3.94
C GLN A 226 21.89 14.08 4.46
N ALA A 227 21.51 13.15 3.57
CA ALA A 227 21.24 11.77 3.93
C ALA A 227 22.48 11.09 4.56
N ARG A 228 23.67 11.35 4.00
CA ARG A 228 24.94 10.86 4.55
C ARG A 228 25.23 11.44 5.94
N GLN A 229 24.99 12.73 6.16
CA GLN A 229 25.17 13.37 7.47
C GLN A 229 24.23 12.80 8.54
N ILE A 230 22.96 12.54 8.18
CA ILE A 230 22.00 11.86 9.05
C ILE A 230 22.50 10.46 9.43
N GLY A 231 22.98 9.69 8.44
CA GLY A 231 23.56 8.37 8.68
C GLY A 231 24.77 8.40 9.61
N LEU A 232 25.66 9.37 9.45
CA LEU A 232 26.83 9.55 10.32
C LEU A 232 26.46 9.97 11.75
N ASP A 233 25.49 10.87 11.92
CA ASP A 233 25.01 11.27 13.24
C ASP A 233 24.41 10.09 14.00
N LEU A 234 23.51 9.34 13.34
CA LEU A 234 22.89 8.16 13.95
C LEU A 234 23.94 7.10 14.28
N SER A 235 24.89 6.85 13.37
CA SER A 235 25.97 5.88 13.59
C SER A 235 26.82 6.26 14.80
N ARG A 236 27.27 7.51 14.91
CA ARG A 236 28.02 8.00 16.09
C ARG A 236 27.21 7.83 17.37
N SER A 237 25.94 8.23 17.34
CA SER A 237 25.06 8.13 18.52
C SER A 237 24.83 6.69 18.98
N LEU A 238 24.77 5.73 18.04
CA LEU A 238 24.57 4.31 18.35
C LEU A 238 25.82 3.63 18.89
N PHE A 239 27.00 3.93 18.36
CA PHE A 239 28.24 3.22 18.70
C PHE A 239 29.08 3.93 19.77
N ASP A 240 28.97 5.25 19.88
CA ASP A 240 29.64 6.04 20.92
C ASP A 240 28.70 6.34 22.12
N GLY A 241 27.46 5.89 22.03
CA GLY A 241 26.43 6.08 23.05
C GLY A 241 26.67 5.27 24.33
N ARG A 242 25.97 5.64 25.41
CA ARG A 242 26.09 4.96 26.72
C ARG A 242 25.51 3.54 26.74
N ALA A 243 24.57 3.23 25.86
CA ALA A 243 23.92 1.93 25.78
C ALA A 243 24.46 1.15 24.57
N ALA A 244 24.93 -0.07 24.78
CA ALA A 244 25.36 -0.93 23.69
C ALA A 244 24.17 -1.27 22.78
N PRO A 245 24.30 -1.12 21.44
CA PRO A 245 23.21 -1.34 20.50
C PRO A 245 22.76 -2.81 20.51
N GLN A 246 21.44 -3.01 20.52
CA GLN A 246 20.80 -4.32 20.42
C GLN A 246 20.36 -4.60 18.97
N PRO A 247 20.03 -5.85 18.59
CA PRO A 247 19.51 -6.15 17.26
C PRO A 247 18.30 -5.27 16.85
N ALA A 248 17.40 -4.99 17.79
CA ALA A 248 16.27 -4.10 17.57
C ALA A 248 16.69 -2.65 17.24
N ASP A 249 17.77 -2.14 17.86
CA ASP A 249 18.32 -0.81 17.55
C ASP A 249 18.84 -0.78 16.11
N LEU A 250 19.56 -1.82 15.67
CA LEU A 250 20.14 -1.89 14.33
C LEU A 250 19.07 -2.03 13.25
N ILE A 251 18.04 -2.86 13.48
CA ILE A 251 16.90 -3.01 12.57
C ILE A 251 16.15 -1.67 12.44
N PHE A 252 15.87 -1.01 13.57
CA PHE A 252 15.20 0.28 13.59
C PHE A 252 16.02 1.36 12.87
N ALA A 253 17.32 1.44 13.17
CA ALA A 253 18.23 2.40 12.54
C ALA A 253 18.30 2.22 11.02
N GLY A 254 18.45 0.97 10.56
CA GLY A 254 18.47 0.66 9.13
C GLY A 254 17.18 1.06 8.43
N ALA A 255 16.03 0.71 9.03
CA ALA A 255 14.72 1.04 8.47
C ALA A 255 14.48 2.57 8.45
N LEU A 256 14.85 3.28 9.53
CA LEU A 256 14.74 4.73 9.60
C LEU A 256 15.63 5.43 8.57
N LEU A 257 16.89 5.01 8.44
CA LEU A 257 17.81 5.60 7.46
C LEU A 257 17.36 5.33 6.03
N GLN A 258 16.77 4.16 5.76
CA GLN A 258 16.19 3.87 4.45
C GLN A 258 15.02 4.81 4.14
N GLN A 259 14.10 5.02 5.09
CA GLN A 259 12.98 5.94 4.90
C GLN A 259 13.41 7.41 4.86
N LEU A 260 14.44 7.81 5.60
CA LEU A 260 14.98 9.17 5.52
C LEU A 260 15.79 9.39 4.24
N GLY A 261 16.51 8.38 3.75
CA GLY A 261 17.36 8.52 2.56
C GLY A 261 16.58 8.58 1.25
N ASP A 262 15.48 7.83 1.16
CA ASP A 262 14.75 7.65 -0.10
C ASP A 262 13.38 8.36 -0.07
N SER A 263 13.06 9.10 -1.13
CA SER A 263 11.73 9.68 -1.33
C SER A 263 10.95 8.84 -2.34
N PRO A 264 9.93 8.06 -1.91
CA PRO A 264 9.14 7.24 -2.83
C PRO A 264 8.27 8.09 -3.77
N LEU A 265 8.15 9.40 -3.51
CA LEU A 265 7.36 10.34 -4.33
C LEU A 265 7.84 10.41 -5.78
N ARG A 266 9.14 10.23 -6.03
CA ARG A 266 9.74 10.27 -7.38
C ARG A 266 9.95 8.89 -7.99
N ASP A 267 9.59 7.84 -7.27
CA ASP A 267 9.89 6.47 -7.70
C ASP A 267 9.21 6.16 -9.04
N ARG A 268 9.98 5.49 -9.89
CA ARG A 268 9.46 4.77 -11.05
C ARG A 268 9.68 3.30 -10.79
N HIS A 269 8.71 2.49 -11.16
CA HIS A 269 8.75 1.07 -10.83
C HIS A 269 8.88 0.22 -12.08
N ALA A 270 9.79 -0.74 -12.04
CA ALA A 270 9.73 -1.87 -12.96
C ALA A 270 8.52 -2.74 -12.59
N VAL A 271 7.67 -2.95 -13.57
CA VAL A 271 6.52 -3.86 -13.54
C VAL A 271 6.60 -4.75 -14.78
N PHE A 272 5.91 -5.88 -14.78
CA PHE A 272 5.81 -6.71 -15.97
C PHE A 272 4.35 -7.02 -16.28
N ASP A 273 4.06 -7.13 -17.57
CA ASP A 273 2.81 -7.63 -18.11
C ASP A 273 3.09 -8.74 -19.13
N ARG A 274 2.05 -9.27 -19.78
CA ARG A 274 2.14 -10.32 -20.80
C ARG A 274 3.16 -10.04 -21.93
N ASN A 275 3.50 -8.78 -22.18
CA ASN A 275 4.40 -8.34 -23.25
C ASN A 275 5.85 -8.12 -22.77
N GLY A 276 6.08 -8.08 -21.46
CA GLY A 276 7.41 -7.93 -20.87
C GLY A 276 7.46 -6.89 -19.77
N ILE A 277 8.68 -6.39 -19.50
CA ILE A 277 8.93 -5.41 -18.45
C ILE A 277 8.70 -4.00 -18.99
N VAL A 278 7.98 -3.19 -18.22
CA VAL A 278 7.76 -1.77 -18.49
C VAL A 278 8.13 -0.96 -17.24
N MET A 279 8.69 0.23 -17.46
CA MET A 279 8.91 1.20 -16.39
C MET A 279 7.69 2.09 -16.27
N THR A 280 7.05 2.09 -15.09
CA THR A 280 5.93 2.99 -14.83
C THR A 280 6.38 4.44 -14.91
N ARG A 281 5.40 5.32 -15.15
CA ARG A 281 5.55 6.74 -14.81
C ARG A 281 5.55 6.89 -13.28
N PRO A 282 6.01 8.04 -12.74
CA PRO A 282 5.74 8.39 -11.35
C PRO A 282 4.25 8.32 -11.04
N ALA A 283 3.92 8.25 -9.75
CA ALA A 283 2.53 8.28 -9.31
C ALA A 283 1.80 9.52 -9.85
N VAL A 284 0.55 9.36 -10.27
CA VAL A 284 -0.33 10.47 -10.70
C VAL A 284 -1.23 10.97 -9.58
N ARG A 285 -1.38 10.14 -8.54
CA ARG A 285 -2.09 10.44 -7.29
C ARG A 285 -1.22 10.00 -6.12
N ILE A 286 -1.10 10.86 -5.11
CA ILE A 286 -0.44 10.55 -3.85
C ILE A 286 -1.48 10.63 -2.74
N LEU A 287 -1.76 9.49 -2.12
CA LEU A 287 -2.69 9.35 -1.03
C LEU A 287 -1.97 9.44 0.32
N MET A 288 -2.44 10.35 1.17
CA MET A 288 -1.97 10.56 2.54
C MET A 288 -3.13 10.59 3.52
N SER A 289 -2.86 10.34 4.79
CA SER A 289 -3.85 10.51 5.87
C SER A 289 -3.52 11.72 6.72
N ALA A 290 -4.52 12.58 6.96
CA ALA A 290 -4.42 13.68 7.90
C ALA A 290 -4.25 13.18 9.35
N SER A 291 -4.56 11.92 9.65
CA SER A 291 -4.23 11.28 10.93
C SER A 291 -2.72 11.16 11.17
N ALA A 292 -1.90 11.28 10.11
CA ALA A 292 -0.44 11.27 10.19
C ALA A 292 0.13 12.59 10.67
N GLU A 293 -0.67 13.66 10.74
CA GLU A 293 -0.18 14.97 11.17
C GLU A 293 -0.05 15.06 12.69
N PRO A 294 1.19 15.16 13.22
CA PRO A 294 1.39 15.21 14.65
C PRO A 294 1.22 16.65 15.15
N ARG A 295 0.58 16.82 16.32
CA ARG A 295 0.54 18.12 17.01
C ARG A 295 1.91 18.56 17.55
N SER A 296 2.81 17.61 17.71
CA SER A 296 4.20 17.83 18.11
C SER A 296 5.08 16.86 17.35
N ILE A 297 6.08 17.38 16.64
CA ILE A 297 7.03 16.60 15.84
C ILE A 297 8.42 16.66 16.50
N LEU A 298 9.27 15.65 16.29
CA LEU A 298 10.65 15.71 16.79
C LEU A 298 11.54 16.41 15.76
N ARG A 299 12.25 17.45 16.18
CA ARG A 299 13.27 18.13 15.38
C ARG A 299 14.66 17.77 15.87
N HIS A 300 15.55 17.39 14.97
CA HIS A 300 16.94 17.14 15.32
C HIS A 300 17.65 18.45 15.69
N LYS A 301 18.24 18.53 16.89
CA LYS A 301 18.81 19.77 17.44
C LYS A 301 19.95 20.36 16.60
N GLN A 302 20.79 19.50 16.02
CA GLN A 302 21.93 19.93 15.20
C GLN A 302 21.62 19.99 13.70
N LEU A 303 21.09 18.91 13.13
CA LEU A 303 20.84 18.77 11.68
C LEU A 303 19.50 19.36 11.22
N GLY A 304 18.59 19.71 12.13
CA GLY A 304 17.35 20.43 11.84
C GLY A 304 16.23 19.66 11.16
N TYR A 305 16.45 18.41 10.74
CA TYR A 305 15.41 17.58 10.11
C TYR A 305 14.37 17.10 11.09
N HIS A 306 13.20 16.74 10.57
CA HIS A 306 12.07 16.31 11.37
C HIS A 306 11.83 14.80 11.26
N ILE A 307 11.38 14.20 12.36
CA ILE A 307 10.84 12.84 12.40
C ILE A 307 9.59 12.81 13.27
N ASP A 308 8.70 11.89 12.93
CA ASP A 308 7.60 11.48 13.79
C ASP A 308 7.60 9.96 13.85
N ILE A 309 7.50 9.43 15.06
CA ILE A 309 7.58 7.99 15.33
C ILE A 309 6.42 7.66 16.25
N LEU A 310 5.53 6.78 15.78
CA LEU A 310 4.43 6.29 16.61
C LEU A 310 4.96 5.68 17.93
N PRO A 311 4.27 5.90 19.07
CA PRO A 311 4.75 5.44 20.38
C PRO A 311 5.10 3.94 20.45
N GLU A 312 4.33 3.09 19.77
CA GLU A 312 4.55 1.66 19.65
C GLU A 312 5.86 1.33 18.91
N ASN A 313 6.18 2.06 17.84
CA ASN A 313 7.43 1.90 17.10
C ASN A 313 8.63 2.35 17.95
N ALA A 314 8.48 3.47 18.68
CA ALA A 314 9.51 3.95 19.61
C ALA A 314 9.76 2.99 20.78
N ARG A 315 8.71 2.28 21.25
CA ARG A 315 8.83 1.23 22.29
C ARG A 315 9.52 -0.02 21.75
N ALA A 316 9.24 -0.40 20.50
CA ALA A 316 9.87 -1.51 19.82
C ALA A 316 11.36 -1.26 19.49
N ALA A 317 11.75 0.01 19.34
CA ALA A 317 13.16 0.39 19.23
C ALA A 317 13.94 0.00 20.49
N GLY A 318 15.23 -0.35 20.36
CA GLY A 318 16.06 -0.69 21.51
C GLY A 318 16.47 0.51 22.38
N PRO A 319 17.21 0.27 23.49
CA PRO A 319 17.60 1.33 24.42
C PRO A 319 18.54 2.37 23.82
N ALA A 320 19.36 2.01 22.83
CA ALA A 320 20.29 2.95 22.19
C ALA A 320 19.55 3.99 21.36
N ILE A 321 18.57 3.57 20.55
CA ILE A 321 17.69 4.47 19.79
C ILE A 321 16.89 5.39 20.71
N ARG A 322 16.29 4.85 21.78
CA ARG A 322 15.57 5.70 22.76
C ARG A 322 16.49 6.69 23.48
N GLY A 323 17.77 6.34 23.65
CA GLY A 323 18.81 7.25 24.13
C GLY A 323 19.03 8.39 23.14
N TRP A 324 19.30 8.05 21.88
CA TRP A 324 19.51 9.00 20.78
C TRP A 324 18.33 9.94 20.57
N LEU A 325 17.10 9.42 20.51
CA LEU A 325 15.89 10.26 20.36
C LEU A 325 15.78 11.31 21.47
N ARG A 326 16.10 10.96 22.71
CA ARG A 326 16.06 11.91 23.84
C ARG A 326 17.20 12.93 23.80
N SER A 327 18.39 12.54 23.36
CA SER A 327 19.55 13.44 23.36
C SER A 327 19.58 14.34 22.13
N ALA A 328 19.36 13.79 20.94
CA ALA A 328 19.55 14.47 19.66
C ALA A 328 18.32 15.27 19.19
N PHE A 329 17.12 14.96 19.69
CA PHE A 329 15.89 15.63 19.26
C PHE A 329 15.24 16.46 20.37
N GLU A 330 14.43 17.42 19.94
CA GLU A 330 13.52 18.18 20.77
C GLU A 330 12.11 18.14 20.18
N PRO A 331 11.05 18.11 21.01
CA PRO A 331 9.69 18.22 20.54
C PRO A 331 9.38 19.67 20.11
N VAL A 332 8.82 19.82 18.91
CA VAL A 332 8.37 21.10 18.35
C VAL A 332 6.86 21.02 18.15
N ARG A 333 6.13 21.89 18.86
CA ARG A 333 4.68 22.02 18.70
C ARG A 333 4.36 22.63 17.34
N ARG A 334 3.31 22.13 16.70
CA ARG A 334 2.86 22.56 15.38
C ARG A 334 1.54 23.32 15.47
N ALA A 335 1.50 24.52 14.91
CA ALA A 335 0.25 25.23 14.70
C ALA A 335 -0.44 24.74 13.42
N LEU A 336 -1.75 24.95 13.32
CA LEU A 336 -2.53 24.58 12.14
C LEU A 336 -2.05 25.32 10.88
N SER A 337 -1.65 26.59 11.02
CA SER A 337 -1.05 27.36 9.92
C SER A 337 0.24 26.73 9.40
N ASP A 338 1.09 26.21 10.29
CA ASP A 338 2.34 25.54 9.89
C ASP A 338 2.04 24.24 9.12
N MET A 339 0.96 23.54 9.47
CA MET A 339 0.51 22.33 8.77
C MET A 339 -0.04 22.69 7.39
N LEU A 340 -0.87 23.74 7.29
CA LEU A 340 -1.41 24.25 6.03
C LEU A 340 -0.29 24.63 5.06
N ASP A 341 0.68 25.41 5.54
CA ASP A 341 1.83 25.84 4.73
C ASP A 341 2.66 24.65 4.24
N ASP A 342 2.87 23.64 5.08
CA ASP A 342 3.60 22.43 4.68
C ASP A 342 2.83 21.59 3.66
N TYR A 343 1.51 21.47 3.80
CA TYR A 343 0.67 20.81 2.78
C TYR A 343 0.68 21.56 1.45
N ALA A 344 0.56 22.89 1.47
CA ALA A 344 0.62 23.72 0.28
C ALA A 344 1.98 23.56 -0.43
N ARG A 345 3.07 23.63 0.34
CA ARG A 345 4.43 23.42 -0.17
C ARG A 345 4.65 22.01 -0.70
N LEU A 346 4.10 21.00 -0.03
CA LEU A 346 4.18 19.62 -0.50
C LEU A 346 3.40 19.44 -1.81
N ALA A 347 2.18 19.98 -1.90
CA ALA A 347 1.38 19.92 -3.12
C ALA A 347 2.12 20.56 -4.30
N ASP A 348 2.65 21.77 -4.10
CA ASP A 348 3.41 22.50 -5.12
C ASP A 348 4.69 21.74 -5.52
N ALA A 349 5.43 21.19 -4.53
CA ALA A 349 6.66 20.47 -4.78
C ALA A 349 6.44 19.11 -5.49
N VAL A 350 5.36 18.40 -5.14
CA VAL A 350 4.96 17.14 -5.77
C VAL A 350 4.50 17.39 -7.20
N ALA A 351 3.60 18.36 -7.41
CA ALA A 351 3.15 18.72 -8.74
C ALA A 351 4.32 19.13 -9.65
N ALA A 352 5.27 19.91 -9.13
CA ALA A 352 6.47 20.28 -9.87
C ALA A 352 7.41 19.09 -10.17
N ALA A 353 7.54 18.13 -9.25
CA ALA A 353 8.46 17.01 -9.38
C ALA A 353 7.92 15.88 -10.28
N THR A 354 6.61 15.63 -10.26
CA THR A 354 6.01 14.45 -10.89
C THR A 354 4.72 14.71 -11.66
N GLY A 355 4.11 15.90 -11.50
CA GLY A 355 2.78 16.20 -12.02
C GLY A 355 1.65 15.52 -11.26
N ALA A 356 1.94 14.90 -10.11
CA ALA A 356 0.95 14.20 -9.31
C ALA A 356 0.06 15.17 -8.53
N ARG A 357 -1.17 14.73 -8.25
CA ARG A 357 -2.10 15.41 -7.35
C ARG A 357 -2.08 14.76 -5.97
N LEU A 358 -2.13 15.57 -4.91
CA LEU A 358 -2.34 15.05 -3.56
C LEU A 358 -3.81 14.70 -3.33
N LEU A 359 -4.03 13.58 -2.64
CA LEU A 359 -5.32 13.12 -2.17
C LEU A 359 -5.19 12.85 -0.67
N ILE A 360 -5.95 13.55 0.16
CA ILE A 360 -5.81 13.50 1.61
C ILE A 360 -7.07 12.89 2.20
N VAL A 361 -6.91 11.77 2.92
CA VAL A 361 -7.96 11.25 3.81
C VAL A 361 -8.06 12.22 4.97
N ASN A 362 -9.21 12.88 5.11
CA ASN A 362 -9.44 13.74 6.27
C ASN A 362 -9.65 12.89 7.54
N ARG A 363 -9.90 13.54 8.68
CA ARG A 363 -10.07 12.83 9.96
C ARG A 363 -11.53 12.80 10.36
N MET A 364 -11.91 11.79 11.13
CA MET A 364 -13.18 11.84 11.83
C MET A 364 -13.20 13.01 12.80
N SER A 365 -14.25 13.82 12.74
CA SER A 365 -14.42 15.03 13.54
C SER A 365 -15.34 14.82 14.74
N THR A 366 -15.82 13.59 14.92
CA THR A 366 -16.69 13.15 16.01
C THR A 366 -16.18 11.84 16.62
N SER A 367 -16.64 11.51 17.82
CA SER A 367 -16.40 10.21 18.45
C SER A 367 -17.74 9.61 18.83
N GLY A 368 -17.93 8.31 18.59
CA GLY A 368 -19.08 7.57 19.11
C GLY A 368 -19.14 7.52 20.65
N ARG A 369 -18.13 8.07 21.34
CA ARG A 369 -17.98 8.11 22.80
C ARG A 369 -17.86 9.54 23.34
N GLU A 370 -18.29 10.56 22.60
CA GLU A 370 -18.21 11.95 23.06
C GLU A 370 -19.20 12.18 24.22
N ASP A 371 -18.67 12.39 25.42
CA ASP A 371 -19.41 12.53 26.69
C ASP A 371 -19.27 13.92 27.32
N ILE A 372 -18.96 14.94 26.49
CA ILE A 372 -18.69 16.29 26.99
C ILE A 372 -20.00 17.01 27.31
N ILE A 373 -20.26 17.10 28.61
CA ILE A 373 -21.42 17.79 29.17
C ILE A 373 -21.20 19.29 29.40
N SER A 374 -19.94 19.77 29.34
CA SER A 374 -19.60 21.18 29.50
C SER A 374 -18.23 21.51 28.94
N TYR A 375 -18.11 22.65 28.27
CA TYR A 375 -16.83 23.23 27.82
C TYR A 375 -16.20 24.19 28.85
N ALA A 376 -16.89 24.51 29.94
CA ALA A 376 -16.40 25.44 30.95
C ALA A 376 -15.05 25.08 31.59
N PRO A 377 -14.66 23.79 31.73
CA PRO A 377 -13.35 23.42 32.30
C PRO A 377 -12.14 23.65 31.38
N PHE A 378 -12.33 23.96 30.10
CA PHE A 378 -11.21 24.15 29.17
C PHE A 378 -10.75 25.62 29.17
N ASP A 379 -9.52 25.85 29.61
CA ASP A 379 -8.86 27.15 29.72
C ASP A 379 -7.88 27.44 28.57
N ALA A 380 -7.67 26.46 27.69
CA ALA A 380 -6.88 26.56 26.46
C ALA A 380 -7.78 26.39 25.21
N PRO A 381 -7.31 26.78 24.00
CA PRO A 381 -8.08 26.57 22.78
C PRO A 381 -8.51 25.11 22.63
N LEU A 382 -9.79 24.87 22.33
CA LEU A 382 -10.39 23.54 22.39
C LEU A 382 -9.69 22.53 21.46
N GLY A 383 -9.22 22.94 20.28
CA GLY A 383 -8.42 22.07 19.41
C GLY A 383 -7.14 21.56 20.06
N GLN A 384 -6.60 22.28 21.06
CA GLN A 384 -5.42 21.85 21.80
C GLN A 384 -5.73 20.85 22.91
N THR A 385 -6.95 20.87 23.44
CA THR A 385 -7.38 20.03 24.57
C THR A 385 -8.20 18.81 24.13
N LEU A 386 -8.91 18.92 23.01
CA LEU A 386 -9.88 17.94 22.52
C LEU A 386 -9.47 17.41 21.15
N ALA A 387 -9.42 16.08 21.03
CA ALA A 387 -8.98 15.41 19.81
C ALA A 387 -9.90 15.70 18.62
N TYR A 388 -11.22 15.64 18.85
CA TYR A 388 -12.23 15.83 17.82
C TYR A 388 -12.35 17.29 17.36
N VAL A 389 -12.13 18.28 18.24
CA VAL A 389 -12.08 19.69 17.81
C VAL A 389 -10.88 19.93 16.90
N ALA A 390 -9.71 19.35 17.20
CA ALA A 390 -8.61 19.44 16.24
C ALA A 390 -8.90 18.69 14.94
N GLY A 391 -9.66 17.58 14.99
CA GLY A 391 -10.15 16.93 13.78
C GLY A 391 -10.98 17.89 12.92
N LYS A 392 -11.92 18.62 13.53
CA LYS A 392 -12.71 19.67 12.86
C LYS A 392 -11.82 20.77 12.28
N GLU A 393 -10.91 21.32 13.08
CA GLU A 393 -9.97 22.37 12.65
C GLU A 393 -9.08 21.91 11.49
N LEU A 394 -8.57 20.68 11.54
CA LEU A 394 -7.76 20.08 10.49
C LEU A 394 -8.57 19.85 9.21
N ASN A 395 -9.81 19.36 9.32
CA ASN A 395 -10.69 19.17 8.17
C ASN A 395 -11.01 20.51 7.49
N LEU A 396 -11.32 21.55 8.26
CA LEU A 396 -11.55 22.90 7.73
C LEU A 396 -10.31 23.43 7.01
N MET A 397 -9.12 23.27 7.59
CA MET A 397 -7.85 23.62 6.97
C MET A 397 -7.65 22.88 5.63
N LEU A 398 -8.03 21.60 5.53
CA LEU A 398 -7.96 20.86 4.26
C LEU A 398 -8.91 21.42 3.19
N HIS A 399 -10.10 21.89 3.57
CA HIS A 399 -11.01 22.56 2.63
C HIS A 399 -10.45 23.91 2.15
N ASP A 400 -9.83 24.69 3.04
CA ASP A 400 -9.14 25.94 2.68
C ASP A 400 -7.97 25.68 1.70
N LEU A 401 -7.22 24.60 1.95
CA LEU A 401 -6.18 24.14 1.03
C LEU A 401 -6.75 23.76 -0.35
N ALA A 402 -7.80 22.95 -0.38
CA ALA A 402 -8.42 22.50 -1.64
C ALA A 402 -9.07 23.66 -2.43
N ALA A 403 -9.45 24.74 -1.77
CA ALA A 403 -9.94 25.96 -2.43
C ALA A 403 -8.83 26.75 -3.15
N THR A 404 -7.56 26.57 -2.75
CA THR A 404 -6.42 27.36 -3.24
C THR A 404 -5.38 26.53 -4.00
N ARG A 405 -5.44 25.21 -3.93
CA ARG A 405 -4.52 24.26 -4.57
C ARG A 405 -5.29 23.06 -5.11
N ASP A 406 -4.71 22.42 -6.14
CA ASP A 406 -5.27 21.19 -6.71
C ASP A 406 -4.99 19.99 -5.78
N VAL A 407 -5.76 19.90 -4.71
CA VAL A 407 -5.70 18.82 -3.71
C VAL A 407 -7.09 18.19 -3.64
N GLY A 408 -7.14 16.86 -3.59
CA GLY A 408 -8.37 16.11 -3.36
C GLY A 408 -8.52 15.76 -1.89
N ILE A 409 -9.77 15.66 -1.41
CA ILE A 409 -10.10 15.21 -0.06
C ILE A 409 -10.93 13.93 -0.19
N LEU A 410 -10.49 12.86 0.45
CA LEU A 410 -11.32 11.68 0.73
C LEU A 410 -11.99 11.93 2.07
N ASP A 411 -13.29 12.25 2.03
CA ASP A 411 -14.04 12.71 3.20
C ASP A 411 -14.57 11.53 4.03
N VAL A 412 -13.69 10.98 4.87
CA VAL A 412 -14.00 9.90 5.81
C VAL A 412 -15.08 10.33 6.81
N ASP A 413 -15.11 11.62 7.16
CA ASP A 413 -16.05 12.20 8.12
C ASP A 413 -17.46 12.24 7.54
N ALA A 414 -17.61 12.69 6.29
CA ALA A 414 -18.88 12.68 5.58
C ALA A 414 -19.43 11.26 5.36
N ILE A 415 -18.58 10.33 4.91
CA ILE A 415 -18.97 8.92 4.73
C ILE A 415 -19.43 8.32 6.08
N ALA A 416 -18.68 8.55 7.16
CA ALA A 416 -19.07 8.08 8.48
C ALA A 416 -20.39 8.71 8.96
N ALA A 417 -20.62 9.99 8.69
CA ALA A 417 -21.86 10.67 9.06
C ALA A 417 -23.07 10.05 8.33
N GLU A 418 -22.91 9.60 7.09
CA GLU A 418 -23.97 8.98 6.29
C GLU A 418 -24.34 7.57 6.78
N ILE A 419 -23.35 6.71 7.06
CA ILE A 419 -23.59 5.30 7.42
C ILE A 419 -23.66 5.05 8.93
N GLY A 420 -23.28 6.02 9.75
CA GLY A 420 -23.27 5.94 11.21
C GLY A 420 -21.89 5.68 11.82
N GLY A 421 -21.16 6.75 12.11
CA GLY A 421 -19.77 6.70 12.58
C GLY A 421 -19.53 5.88 13.85
N ALA A 422 -20.46 5.87 14.81
CA ALA A 422 -20.31 5.11 16.04
C ALA A 422 -20.17 3.59 15.81
N ARG A 423 -20.80 3.05 14.76
CA ARG A 423 -20.73 1.63 14.41
C ARG A 423 -19.56 1.32 13.47
N HIS A 424 -19.29 2.24 12.54
CA HIS A 424 -18.40 1.97 11.41
C HIS A 424 -16.99 2.56 11.56
N LEU A 425 -16.76 3.42 12.55
CA LEU A 425 -15.48 4.08 12.86
C LEU A 425 -15.40 4.44 14.35
N SER A 426 -15.64 3.46 15.22
CA SER A 426 -15.93 3.70 16.65
C SER A 426 -14.80 4.37 17.46
N ASP A 427 -13.54 4.23 17.02
CA ASP A 427 -12.37 4.84 17.65
C ASP A 427 -11.79 6.03 16.87
N GLY A 428 -12.48 6.45 15.80
CA GLY A 428 -12.07 7.56 14.95
C GLY A 428 -10.97 7.25 13.94
N ILE A 429 -10.47 6.01 13.88
CA ILE A 429 -9.34 5.62 13.03
C ILE A 429 -9.61 4.32 12.27
N HIS A 430 -10.03 3.26 12.98
CA HIS A 430 -10.23 1.93 12.41
C HIS A 430 -11.64 1.76 11.88
N GLN A 431 -11.72 1.57 10.56
CA GLN A 431 -12.95 1.49 9.81
C GLN A 431 -13.48 0.06 9.75
N SER A 432 -14.80 -0.09 9.75
CA SER A 432 -15.47 -1.35 9.40
C SER A 432 -15.27 -1.71 7.91
N GLU A 433 -15.53 -2.96 7.56
CA GLU A 433 -15.47 -3.46 6.17
C GLU A 433 -16.34 -2.63 5.21
N GLU A 434 -17.57 -2.31 5.62
CA GLU A 434 -18.50 -1.50 4.83
C GLU A 434 -17.94 -0.10 4.51
N MET A 435 -17.34 0.55 5.51
CA MET A 435 -16.75 1.87 5.32
C MET A 435 -15.51 1.82 4.42
N GLN A 436 -14.70 0.78 4.54
CA GLN A 436 -13.54 0.58 3.68
C GLN A 436 -13.91 0.31 2.23
N GLU A 437 -15.01 -0.41 1.99
CA GLU A 437 -15.57 -0.60 0.66
C GLU A 437 -15.99 0.73 0.02
N LEU A 438 -16.65 1.63 0.78
CA LEU A 438 -17.01 2.96 0.29
C LEU A 438 -15.76 3.80 -0.02
N LEU A 439 -14.78 3.82 0.88
CA LEU A 439 -13.50 4.52 0.65
C LEU A 439 -12.75 3.96 -0.56
N ARG A 440 -12.77 2.65 -0.78
CA ARG A 440 -12.20 2.01 -1.98
C ARG A 440 -12.82 2.55 -3.26
N ARG A 441 -14.15 2.67 -3.29
CA ARG A 441 -14.87 3.22 -4.46
C ARG A 441 -14.47 4.65 -4.74
N GLU A 442 -14.36 5.49 -3.72
CA GLU A 442 -13.92 6.88 -3.87
C GLU A 442 -12.49 6.97 -4.39
N VAL A 443 -11.56 6.17 -3.85
CA VAL A 443 -10.18 6.10 -4.34
C VAL A 443 -10.13 5.70 -5.81
N LEU A 444 -10.90 4.69 -6.21
CA LEU A 444 -10.95 4.23 -7.60
C LEU A 444 -11.59 5.27 -8.52
N HIS A 445 -12.63 5.98 -8.06
CA HIS A 445 -13.24 7.07 -8.80
C HIS A 445 -12.24 8.20 -9.07
N VAL A 446 -11.49 8.63 -8.04
CA VAL A 446 -10.47 9.69 -8.16
C VAL A 446 -9.27 9.25 -9.01
N LEU A 447 -8.96 7.96 -9.04
CA LEU A 447 -7.87 7.41 -9.86
C LEU A 447 -8.27 7.22 -11.33
N ALA A 448 -9.56 7.03 -11.61
CA ALA A 448 -10.09 6.92 -12.98
C ALA A 448 -10.25 8.29 -13.68
N ALA A 449 -10.43 9.36 -12.90
CA ALA A 449 -10.53 10.75 -13.36
C ALA A 449 -9.15 11.37 -13.60
#